data_AF-A0A7S2GAU0-F1
#
_entry.id   AF-A0A7S2GAU0-F1
#
_cell.length_a   1.000
_cell.length_b   1.000
_cell.length_c   1.000
_cell.angle_alpha   90.00
_cell.angle_beta   90.00
_cell.angle_gamma   90.00
#
_symmetry.space_group_name_H-M   'P 1'
#
loop_
_entity.id
_entity.type
_entity.pdbx_description
1 polymer ?
#
loop_
_entity_poly.entity_id
_entity_poly.type
_entity_poly.pdbx_seq_one_letter_code
_entity_poly.pdbx_strand_id
1 'polypeptide(L)'
;AFDENPAPCSSNRAVVALCHHFCRHWTSANATDEELELRKAALDVATREAQEAAGAEVVRVVLDMQEELRRSTHLDRLADRKSPGQLVSNLLRNTSGQAKAAAEAAARMRDELLAPLLGGDRAAEVYWVCHGCSWLEQNRYDYESALAGRLTGSRDGYLRDAKA
;
A
#
# COMPACT_ATOMS: atom_id res chain seq x y z
N ALA A 1 -17.85 31.88 7.47
CA ALA A 1 -18.30 30.55 7.88
C ALA A 1 -17.61 29.56 6.96
N PHE A 2 -16.59 28.87 7.47
CA PHE A 2 -15.95 27.78 6.74
C PHE A 2 -16.93 26.62 6.71
N ASP A 3 -17.12 26.02 5.53
CA ASP A 3 -18.07 24.94 5.27
C ASP A 3 -17.82 23.77 6.25
N GLU A 4 -18.78 23.51 7.13
CA GLU A 4 -18.65 22.65 8.33
C GLU A 4 -18.65 21.14 8.03
N ASN A 5 -18.42 20.72 6.79
CA ASN A 5 -18.27 19.29 6.52
C ASN A 5 -17.50 19.04 5.21
N PRO A 6 -16.15 19.02 5.22
CA PRO A 6 -15.42 18.51 4.07
C PRO A 6 -15.90 17.09 3.80
N ALA A 7 -16.20 16.76 2.54
CA ALA A 7 -16.64 15.43 2.13
C ALA A 7 -15.78 14.32 2.78
N PRO A 8 -16.32 13.10 3.01
CA PRO A 8 -15.56 12.00 3.61
C PRO A 8 -14.20 11.87 2.90
N CYS A 9 -13.10 11.66 3.62
CA CYS A 9 -11.78 11.53 2.97
C CYS A 9 -11.73 10.31 2.02
N SER A 10 -12.59 9.29 2.22
CA SER A 10 -12.87 8.22 1.24
C SER A 10 -13.52 8.70 -0.06
N SER A 11 -14.15 9.86 -0.05
CA SER A 11 -14.75 10.54 -1.22
C SER A 11 -13.78 11.53 -1.87
N ASN A 12 -12.65 11.82 -1.23
CA ASN A 12 -11.62 12.68 -1.80
C ASN A 12 -10.79 11.86 -2.80
N ARG A 13 -11.22 11.92 -4.07
CA ARG A 13 -10.59 11.24 -5.20
C ARG A 13 -9.08 11.51 -5.29
N ALA A 14 -8.61 12.66 -4.81
CA ALA A 14 -7.19 12.99 -4.80
C ALA A 14 -6.39 12.11 -3.82
N VAL A 15 -6.92 11.84 -2.61
CA VAL A 15 -6.28 10.95 -1.63
C VAL A 15 -6.27 9.50 -2.13
N VAL A 16 -7.36 9.04 -2.76
CA VAL A 16 -7.42 7.71 -3.37
C VAL A 16 -6.40 7.60 -4.52
N ALA A 17 -6.33 8.61 -5.38
CA ALA A 17 -5.36 8.66 -6.47
C ALA A 17 -3.92 8.65 -5.94
N LEU A 18 -3.64 9.40 -4.87
CA LEU A 18 -2.36 9.41 -4.17
C LEU A 18 -1.94 7.99 -3.73
N CYS A 19 -2.81 7.30 -3.00
CA CYS A 19 -2.55 5.92 -2.53
C CYS A 19 -2.23 4.97 -3.69
N HIS A 20 -3.02 5.06 -4.77
CA HIS A 20 -2.81 4.24 -5.96
C HIS A 20 -1.49 4.55 -6.67
N HIS A 21 -1.17 5.83 -6.91
CA HIS A 21 0.06 6.23 -7.58
C HIS A 21 1.30 5.93 -6.74
N PHE A 22 1.21 6.05 -5.41
CA PHE A 22 2.28 5.65 -4.51
C PHE A 22 2.58 4.15 -4.65
N CYS A 23 1.56 3.29 -4.58
CA CYS A 23 1.75 1.84 -4.71
C CYS A 23 2.43 1.47 -6.04
N ARG A 24 2.02 2.11 -7.12
CA ARG A 24 2.59 1.89 -8.46
C ARG A 24 4.02 2.39 -8.59
N HIS A 25 4.34 3.53 -7.97
CA HIS A 25 5.71 4.04 -7.94
C HIS A 25 6.63 3.14 -7.11
N TRP A 26 6.16 2.71 -5.93
CA TRP A 26 6.88 1.80 -5.05
C TRP A 26 7.20 0.46 -5.73
N THR A 27 6.28 -0.04 -6.55
CA THR A 27 6.43 -1.31 -7.26
C THR A 27 7.25 -1.12 -8.54
N SER A 28 8.57 -1.10 -8.41
CA SER A 28 9.51 -0.93 -9.53
C SER A 28 9.83 -2.22 -10.30
N ALA A 29 9.37 -3.37 -9.80
CA ALA A 29 9.62 -4.65 -10.45
C ALA A 29 9.07 -4.63 -11.89
N ASN A 30 9.98 -4.73 -12.87
CA ASN A 30 9.72 -4.73 -14.32
C ASN A 30 9.42 -3.37 -14.98
N ALA A 31 9.56 -2.24 -14.28
CA ALA A 31 9.44 -0.94 -14.93
C ALA A 31 10.77 -0.54 -15.60
N THR A 32 10.68 -0.02 -16.82
CA THR A 32 11.78 0.70 -17.49
C THR A 32 12.04 2.04 -16.81
N ASP A 33 13.22 2.64 -17.04
CA ASP A 33 13.56 3.96 -16.49
C ASP A 33 12.53 5.03 -16.89
N GLU A 34 12.06 4.99 -18.13
CA GLU A 34 11.01 5.90 -18.62
C GLU A 34 9.68 5.70 -17.87
N GLU A 35 9.27 4.45 -17.61
CA GLU A 35 8.07 4.17 -16.83
C GLU A 35 8.20 4.60 -15.37
N LEU A 36 9.40 4.47 -14.78
CA LEU A 36 9.66 4.94 -13.41
C LEU A 36 9.53 6.46 -13.31
N GLU A 37 10.09 7.21 -14.26
CA GLU A 37 9.96 8.66 -14.32
C GLU A 37 8.50 9.09 -14.52
N LEU A 38 7.75 8.43 -15.40
CA LEU A 38 6.31 8.70 -15.58
C LEU A 38 5.50 8.42 -14.31
N ARG A 39 5.80 7.33 -13.60
CA ARG A 39 5.13 7.00 -12.33
C ARG A 39 5.44 8.02 -11.24
N LYS A 40 6.69 8.48 -11.17
CA LYS A 40 7.12 9.53 -10.24
C LYS A 40 6.40 10.84 -10.54
N ALA A 41 6.36 11.27 -11.80
CA ALA A 41 5.62 12.47 -12.19
C ALA A 41 4.12 12.37 -11.85
N ALA A 42 3.50 11.21 -12.05
CA ALA A 42 2.11 10.98 -11.67
C ALA A 42 1.89 11.03 -10.15
N LEU A 43 2.82 10.48 -9.36
CA LEU A 43 2.81 10.59 -7.90
C LEU A 43 2.97 12.06 -7.45
N ASP A 44 3.84 12.83 -8.09
CA ASP A 44 4.05 14.25 -7.77
C ASP A 44 2.81 15.10 -8.07
N VAL A 45 2.08 14.80 -9.15
CA VAL A 45 0.79 15.44 -9.44
C VAL A 45 -0.25 15.05 -8.39
N ALA A 46 -0.44 13.76 -8.12
CA ALA A 46 -1.41 13.28 -7.15
C ALA A 46 -1.12 13.81 -5.73
N THR A 47 0.16 13.95 -5.37
CA THR A 47 0.59 14.52 -4.09
C THR A 47 0.15 15.97 -3.99
N ARG A 48 0.41 16.80 -5.00
CA ARG A 48 -0.02 18.21 -4.99
C ARG A 48 -1.53 18.34 -4.91
N GLU A 49 -2.28 17.61 -5.72
CA GLU A 49 -3.75 17.64 -5.70
C GLU A 49 -4.31 17.20 -4.34
N ALA A 50 -3.73 16.15 -3.74
CA ALA A 50 -4.13 15.70 -2.41
C ALA A 50 -3.78 16.72 -1.32
N GLN A 51 -2.65 17.41 -1.44
CA GLN A 51 -2.23 18.45 -0.48
C GLN A 51 -3.17 19.65 -0.52
N GLU A 52 -3.58 20.07 -1.72
CA GLU A 52 -4.58 21.13 -1.90
C GLU A 52 -5.94 20.75 -1.31
N ALA A 53 -6.35 19.48 -1.45
CA ALA A 53 -7.67 19.03 -1.05
C ALA A 53 -7.78 18.61 0.43
N ALA A 54 -6.73 18.04 1.03
CA ALA A 54 -6.75 17.46 2.38
C ALA A 54 -5.74 18.10 3.35
N GLY A 55 -4.85 18.96 2.86
CA GLY A 55 -3.79 19.57 3.64
C GLY A 55 -2.49 18.75 3.64
N ALA A 56 -1.35 19.46 3.72
CA ALA A 56 -0.03 18.86 3.60
C ALA A 56 0.28 17.83 4.70
N GLU A 57 -0.17 18.09 5.93
CA GLU A 57 0.12 17.21 7.06
C GLU A 57 -0.64 15.89 6.97
N VAL A 58 -1.91 15.92 6.53
CA VAL A 58 -2.70 14.71 6.27
C VAL A 58 -2.02 13.87 5.18
N VAL A 59 -1.62 14.49 4.08
CA VAL A 59 -0.94 13.80 2.97
C VAL A 59 0.37 13.16 3.41
N ARG A 60 1.17 13.86 4.24
CA ARG A 60 2.41 13.32 4.79
C ARG A 60 2.15 12.04 5.58
N VAL A 61 1.22 12.07 6.53
CA VAL A 61 0.86 10.90 7.35
C VAL A 61 0.32 9.76 6.47
N VAL A 62 -0.48 10.07 5.45
CA VAL A 62 -1.00 9.06 4.50
C VAL A 62 0.13 8.38 3.74
N LEU A 63 1.13 9.13 3.26
CA LEU A 63 2.28 8.57 2.55
C LEU A 63 3.15 7.68 3.46
N ASP A 64 3.44 8.14 4.67
CA ASP A 64 4.20 7.35 5.67
C ASP A 64 3.46 6.04 6.01
N MET A 65 2.14 6.13 6.20
CA MET A 65 1.29 4.97 6.46
C MET A 65 1.21 4.02 5.26
N GLN A 66 1.12 4.56 4.04
CA GLN A 66 1.09 3.80 2.80
C GLN A 66 2.40 3.04 2.57
N GLU A 67 3.54 3.63 2.94
CA GLU A 67 4.85 2.98 2.88
C GLU A 67 4.89 1.73 3.77
N GLU A 68 4.47 1.86 5.04
CA GLU A 68 4.43 0.73 5.97
C GLU A 68 3.45 -0.36 5.53
N LEU A 69 2.30 0.01 4.94
CA LEU A 69 1.36 -0.96 4.37
C LEU A 69 1.90 -1.67 3.13
N ARG A 70 2.62 -0.96 2.24
CA ARG A 70 3.31 -1.59 1.10
C ARG A 70 4.42 -2.51 1.57
N ARG A 71 5.21 -2.09 2.56
CA ARG A 71 6.24 -2.92 3.17
C ARG A 71 5.63 -4.17 3.79
N SER A 72 4.55 -4.03 4.57
CA SER A 72 3.85 -5.14 5.19
C SER A 72 3.35 -6.14 4.15
N THR A 73 2.61 -5.68 3.14
CA THR A 73 2.09 -6.54 2.07
C THR A 73 3.22 -7.22 1.28
N HIS A 74 4.29 -6.51 0.94
CA HIS A 74 5.44 -7.11 0.26
C HIS A 74 6.11 -8.21 1.11
N LEU A 75 6.39 -7.93 2.38
CA LEU A 75 6.99 -8.89 3.31
C LEU A 75 6.08 -10.09 3.55
N ASP A 76 4.77 -9.89 3.68
CA ASP A 76 3.80 -10.97 3.83
C ASP A 76 3.80 -11.91 2.61
N ARG A 77 4.00 -11.36 1.41
CA ARG A 77 4.17 -12.20 0.20
C ARG A 77 5.41 -13.06 0.28
N LEU A 78 6.54 -12.46 0.69
CA LEU A 78 7.80 -13.18 0.85
C LEU A 78 7.70 -14.20 2.00
N ALA A 79 6.87 -13.91 3.00
CA ALA A 79 6.54 -14.78 4.11
C ALA A 79 5.70 -16.01 3.70
N ASP A 80 5.08 -15.98 2.51
CA ASP A 80 4.15 -17.02 2.10
C ASP A 80 4.87 -18.37 1.89
N ARG A 81 4.21 -19.42 2.40
CA ARG A 81 4.72 -20.79 2.54
C ARG A 81 4.53 -21.61 1.26
N LYS A 82 3.96 -21.01 0.21
CA LYS A 82 3.70 -21.71 -1.06
C LYS A 82 4.98 -22.08 -1.84
N SER A 83 6.18 -21.67 -1.38
CA SER A 83 7.45 -22.26 -1.83
C SER A 83 8.33 -22.74 -0.67
N PRO A 84 8.93 -23.95 -0.74
CA PRO A 84 9.83 -24.47 0.32
C PRO A 84 11.05 -23.59 0.59
N GLY A 85 11.60 -22.94 -0.44
CA GLY A 85 12.75 -22.03 -0.30
C GLY A 85 12.39 -20.76 0.49
N GLN A 86 11.20 -20.21 0.27
CA GLN A 86 10.70 -19.08 1.07
C GLN A 86 10.45 -19.49 2.52
N LEU A 87 9.90 -20.67 2.77
CA LEU A 87 9.71 -21.17 4.14
C LEU A 87 11.02 -21.18 4.95
N VAL A 88 12.11 -21.70 4.38
CA VAL A 88 13.43 -21.69 5.04
C VAL A 88 13.98 -20.28 5.19
N SER A 89 13.84 -19.43 4.17
CA SER A 89 14.25 -18.02 4.24
C SER A 89 13.50 -17.26 5.35
N ASN A 90 12.21 -17.53 5.51
CA ASN A 90 11.36 -16.90 6.52
C ASN A 90 11.69 -17.34 7.93
N LEU A 91 12.06 -18.61 8.12
CA LEU A 91 12.57 -19.08 9.42
C LEU A 91 13.86 -18.37 9.83
N LEU A 92 14.72 -18.02 8.87
CA LEU A 92 15.99 -17.32 9.14
C LEU A 92 15.83 -15.80 9.29
N ARG A 93 14.89 -15.20 8.56
CA ARG A 93 14.74 -13.72 8.46
C ARG A 93 13.58 -13.16 9.28
N ASN A 94 12.72 -14.00 9.83
CA ASN A 94 11.49 -13.60 10.54
C ASN A 94 10.61 -12.64 9.71
N THR A 95 10.49 -12.89 8.40
CA THR A 95 9.79 -12.02 7.44
C THR A 95 8.33 -11.79 7.85
N SER A 96 7.65 -12.82 8.37
CA SER A 96 6.27 -12.70 8.87
C SER A 96 6.16 -11.77 10.09
N GLY A 97 7.10 -11.86 11.03
CA GLY A 97 7.15 -10.95 12.17
C GLY A 97 7.39 -9.49 11.74
N GLN A 98 8.24 -9.27 10.73
CA GLN A 98 8.47 -7.94 10.17
C GLN A 98 7.22 -7.40 9.43
N ALA A 99 6.51 -8.24 8.67
CA ALA A 99 5.26 -7.86 8.01
C ALA A 99 4.21 -7.42 9.03
N LYS A 100 4.06 -8.15 10.14
CA LYS A 100 3.17 -7.81 11.24
C LYS A 100 3.56 -6.49 11.91
N ALA A 101 4.85 -6.29 12.19
CA ALA A 101 5.34 -5.06 12.81
C ALA A 101 5.07 -3.81 11.94
N ALA A 102 5.22 -3.94 10.61
CA ALA A 102 4.89 -2.86 9.66
C ALA A 102 3.38 -2.57 9.63
N ALA A 103 2.51 -3.60 9.62
CA ALA A 103 1.06 -3.40 9.71
C ALA A 103 0.63 -2.71 11.00
N GLU A 104 1.24 -3.09 12.14
CA GLU A 104 1.01 -2.45 13.43
C GLU A 104 1.52 -1.00 13.46
N ALA A 105 2.65 -0.70 12.79
CA ALA A 105 3.16 0.67 12.66
C ALA A 105 2.17 1.55 11.88
N ALA A 106 1.66 1.06 10.75
CA ALA A 106 0.63 1.77 10.00
C ALA A 106 -0.66 1.99 10.81
N ALA A 107 -1.09 1.00 11.60
CA ALA A 107 -2.25 1.13 12.48
C ALA A 107 -2.03 2.19 13.57
N ARG A 108 -0.82 2.26 14.16
CA ARG A 108 -0.45 3.34 15.10
C ARG A 108 -0.46 4.70 14.42
N MET A 109 0.06 4.84 13.20
CA MET A 109 0.01 6.11 12.47
C MET A 109 -1.45 6.56 12.23
N ARG A 110 -2.35 5.63 11.90
CA ARG A 110 -3.79 5.93 11.80
C ARG A 110 -4.32 6.48 13.13
N ASP A 111 -4.08 5.79 14.23
CA ASP A 111 -4.69 6.11 15.53
C ASP A 111 -4.07 7.34 16.20
N GLU A 112 -2.76 7.48 16.12
CA GLU A 112 -1.99 8.48 16.86
C GLU A 112 -1.74 9.77 16.05
N LEU A 113 -1.69 9.68 14.71
CA LEU A 113 -1.36 10.82 13.85
C LEU A 113 -2.53 11.26 12.96
N LEU A 114 -3.22 10.32 12.32
CA LEU A 114 -4.27 10.65 11.34
C LEU A 114 -5.63 10.93 12.00
N ALA A 115 -6.00 10.14 13.02
CA ALA A 115 -7.27 10.31 13.74
C ALA A 115 -7.41 11.69 14.43
N PRO A 116 -6.37 12.29 15.03
CA PRO A 116 -6.43 13.68 15.51
C PRO A 116 -6.69 14.72 14.42
N LEU A 117 -6.32 14.45 13.16
CA LEU A 117 -6.45 15.40 12.04
C LEU A 117 -7.80 15.30 11.34
N LEU A 118 -8.35 14.08 11.21
CA LEU A 118 -9.55 13.81 10.41
C LEU A 118 -10.75 13.31 11.22
N GLY A 119 -10.55 12.96 12.49
CA GLY A 119 -11.49 12.16 13.27
C GLY A 119 -11.33 10.65 13.03
N GLY A 120 -11.65 9.84 14.03
CA GLY A 120 -11.40 8.40 14.04
C GLY A 120 -12.00 7.64 12.86
N ASP A 121 -13.27 7.88 12.55
CA ASP A 121 -13.97 7.17 11.46
C ASP A 121 -13.33 7.46 10.09
N ARG A 122 -13.00 8.73 9.83
CA ARG A 122 -12.36 9.13 8.56
C ARG A 122 -10.93 8.63 8.44
N ALA A 123 -10.18 8.62 9.55
CA ALA A 123 -8.85 8.02 9.55
C ALA A 123 -8.91 6.52 9.26
N ALA A 124 -9.92 5.80 9.79
CA ALA A 124 -10.14 4.39 9.48
C ALA A 124 -10.49 4.16 8.01
N GLU A 125 -11.33 5.00 7.41
CA GLU A 125 -11.62 4.95 5.97
C GLU A 125 -10.35 5.09 5.12
N VAL A 126 -9.53 6.11 5.41
CA VAL A 126 -8.28 6.36 4.67
C VAL A 126 -7.30 5.19 4.85
N TYR A 127 -7.20 4.64 6.05
CA TYR A 127 -6.40 3.44 6.31
C TYR A 127 -6.83 2.27 5.43
N TRP A 128 -8.14 2.02 5.30
CA TRP A 128 -8.65 0.94 4.46
C TRP A 128 -8.41 1.18 2.97
N VAL A 129 -8.48 2.42 2.50
CA VAL A 129 -8.08 2.78 1.13
C VAL A 129 -6.60 2.46 0.91
N CYS A 130 -5.72 2.87 1.84
CA CYS A 130 -4.29 2.62 1.74
C CYS A 130 -3.97 1.11 1.69
N HIS A 131 -4.62 0.35 2.58
CA HIS A 131 -4.49 -1.10 2.65
C HIS A 131 -5.00 -1.77 1.37
N GLY A 132 -6.18 -1.36 0.87
CA GLY A 132 -6.77 -1.86 -0.37
C GLY A 132 -5.86 -1.62 -1.59
N CYS A 133 -5.33 -0.41 -1.75
CA CYS A 133 -4.37 -0.10 -2.82
C CYS A 133 -3.11 -0.96 -2.74
N SER A 134 -2.57 -1.16 -1.53
CA SER A 134 -1.38 -1.99 -1.31
C SER A 134 -1.61 -3.44 -1.71
N TRP A 135 -2.74 -4.01 -1.28
CA TRP A 135 -3.11 -5.39 -1.57
C TRP A 135 -3.40 -5.62 -3.07
N LEU A 136 -4.10 -4.69 -3.72
CA LEU A 136 -4.39 -4.76 -5.15
C LEU A 136 -3.11 -4.74 -5.99
N GLU A 137 -2.17 -3.83 -5.68
CA GLU A 137 -0.91 -3.73 -6.41
C GLU A 137 -0.05 -4.97 -6.22
N GLN A 138 0.04 -5.48 -4.99
CA GLN A 138 0.73 -6.73 -4.66
C GLN A 138 0.18 -7.91 -5.49
N ASN A 139 -1.14 -8.07 -5.56
CA ASN A 139 -1.73 -9.17 -6.33
C ASN A 139 -1.60 -9.00 -7.84
N ARG A 140 -1.45 -7.76 -8.33
CA ARG A 140 -1.30 -7.49 -9.75
C ARG A 140 0.14 -7.69 -10.25
N TYR A 141 1.14 -7.22 -9.51
CA TYR A 141 2.53 -7.17 -9.97
C TYR A 141 3.50 -8.01 -9.13
N ASP A 142 3.36 -8.05 -7.81
CA ASP A 142 4.23 -8.90 -6.97
C ASP A 142 3.99 -10.40 -7.24
N TYR A 143 2.85 -10.73 -7.86
CA TYR A 143 2.53 -12.04 -8.38
C TYR A 143 3.43 -12.51 -9.54
N GLU A 144 3.81 -11.60 -10.44
CA GLU A 144 4.67 -11.92 -11.58
C GLU A 144 6.14 -11.97 -11.19
N SER A 145 6.54 -11.14 -10.21
CA SER A 145 7.92 -10.98 -9.76
C SER A 145 8.32 -11.91 -8.61
N ALA A 146 7.35 -12.47 -7.85
CA ALA A 146 7.63 -13.48 -6.84
C ALA A 146 8.28 -14.70 -7.50
N LEU A 147 9.59 -14.80 -7.33
CA LEU A 147 10.49 -15.75 -7.98
C LEU A 147 9.84 -17.14 -8.07
N ALA A 148 9.68 -17.59 -9.31
CA ALA A 148 9.15 -18.89 -9.68
C ALA A 148 7.64 -19.10 -9.55
N GLY A 149 6.77 -18.10 -9.29
CA GLY A 149 5.32 -18.32 -9.26
C GLY A 149 4.76 -19.04 -10.50
N ARG A 150 5.29 -18.71 -11.68
CA ARG A 150 5.00 -19.38 -12.96
C ARG A 150 5.63 -20.79 -13.08
N LEU A 151 6.74 -21.04 -12.42
CA LEU A 151 7.51 -22.29 -12.42
C LEU A 151 7.05 -23.28 -11.32
N THR A 152 6.52 -22.80 -10.20
CA THR A 152 6.12 -23.59 -9.02
C THR A 152 4.62 -23.89 -8.99
N GLY A 153 3.84 -23.33 -9.92
CA GLY A 153 2.38 -23.45 -9.93
C GLY A 153 1.67 -22.61 -8.86
N SER A 154 2.42 -21.90 -8.01
CA SER A 154 1.86 -20.98 -7.00
C SER A 154 1.02 -19.87 -7.66
N ARG A 155 1.34 -19.53 -8.91
CA ARG A 155 0.55 -18.70 -9.82
C ARG A 155 -0.94 -19.09 -9.81
N ASP A 156 -1.23 -20.35 -10.08
CA ASP A 156 -2.61 -20.79 -10.28
C ASP A 156 -3.38 -20.94 -8.96
N GLY A 157 -2.67 -21.08 -7.84
CA GLY A 157 -3.24 -21.04 -6.50
C GLY A 157 -3.78 -19.65 -6.17
N TYR A 158 -2.96 -18.59 -6.29
CA TYR A 158 -3.42 -17.24 -5.95
C TYR A 158 -4.43 -16.66 -6.95
N LEU A 159 -4.35 -17.02 -8.24
CA LEU A 159 -5.37 -16.59 -9.20
C LEU A 159 -6.76 -17.12 -8.84
N ARG A 160 -6.82 -18.32 -8.24
CA ARG A 160 -8.06 -18.89 -7.72
C ARG A 160 -8.51 -18.16 -6.46
N ASP A 161 -7.59 -17.90 -5.53
CA ASP A 161 -7.89 -17.16 -4.28
C ASP A 161 -8.40 -15.73 -4.57
N ALA A 162 -7.89 -15.06 -5.61
CA ALA A 162 -8.31 -13.70 -6.00
C ALA A 162 -9.63 -13.64 -6.79
N LYS A 163 -10.12 -14.78 -7.30
CA LYS A 163 -11.38 -14.89 -8.06
C LYS A 163 -12.53 -15.50 -7.24
N ALA A 164 -12.23 -16.02 -6.05
CA ALA A 164 -13.19 -16.55 -5.09
C ALA A 164 -13.69 -15.44 -4.16
#